data_AF-A0A3D0VC26-F1
#
_entry.id   AF-A0A3D0VC26-F1
#
_cell.length_a   1.000
_cell.length_b   1.000
_cell.length_c   1.000
_cell.angle_alpha   90.00
_cell.angle_beta   90.00
_cell.angle_gamma   90.00
#
_symmetry.space_group_name_H-M   'P 1'
#
loop_
_entity.id
_entity.type
_entity.pdbx_description
1 polymer ?
#
loop_
_entity_poly.entity_id
_entity_poly.type
_entity_poly.pdbx_seq_one_letter_code
_entity_poly.pdbx_strand_id
1 'polypeptide(L)'
;LRDHLGVSRNVIVQATCHGADNSAMVDAVQASGGRARGVATVRPDVTDAELRRLDEAGVRGVRFNFLKRLVSAAPQDDLAAIAKKIAPLGWHVVIYFEGAD
;
A
#
# COMPACT_ATOMS: atom_id res chain seq x y z
N LEU A 1 18.01 10.42 -1.85
CA LEU A 1 17.17 11.14 -0.85
C LEU A 1 17.35 10.59 0.57
N ARG A 2 17.01 9.31 0.83
CA ARG A 2 17.20 8.69 2.17
C ARG A 2 18.58 8.97 2.77
N ASP A 3 19.64 8.67 2.02
CA ASP A 3 21.02 8.81 2.50
C ASP A 3 21.42 10.29 2.70
N HIS A 4 20.86 11.18 1.88
CA HIS A 4 21.06 12.63 2.01
C HIS A 4 20.39 13.20 3.28
N LEU A 5 19.21 12.68 3.65
CA LEU A 5 18.47 13.09 4.84
C LEU A 5 18.92 12.35 6.12
N GLY A 6 19.90 11.44 6.04
CA GLY A 6 20.35 10.65 7.19
C GLY A 6 19.32 9.65 7.72
N VAL A 7 18.33 9.27 6.91
CA VAL A 7 17.27 8.32 7.31
C VAL A 7 17.76 6.88 7.14
N SER A 8 17.58 6.02 8.14
CA SER A 8 18.04 4.63 8.05
C SER A 8 17.11 3.72 7.24
N ARG A 9 15.80 3.97 7.26
CA ARG A 9 14.75 3.17 6.59
C ARG A 9 13.59 4.04 6.12
N ASN A 10 12.92 3.63 5.05
CA ASN A 10 11.78 4.36 4.50
C ASN A 10 10.62 3.44 4.10
N VAL A 11 9.41 4.00 3.98
CA VAL A 11 8.25 3.31 3.42
C VAL A 11 7.89 3.96 2.09
N ILE A 12 7.73 3.15 1.05
CA ILE A 12 7.34 3.61 -0.29
C ILE A 12 5.85 3.32 -0.46
N VAL A 13 5.06 4.37 -0.58
CA VAL A 13 3.61 4.26 -0.72
C VAL A 13 3.23 4.38 -2.20
N GLN A 14 2.40 3.45 -2.68
CA GLN A 14 1.91 3.42 -4.05
C GLN A 14 1.29 4.77 -4.45
N ALA A 15 1.74 5.30 -5.59
CA ALA A 15 1.24 6.53 -6.16
C ALA A 15 -0.09 6.29 -6.90
N THR A 16 -1.04 7.21 -6.73
CA THR A 16 -2.40 7.05 -7.27
C THR A 16 -2.44 6.99 -8.81
N CYS A 17 -1.48 7.60 -9.51
CA CYS A 17 -1.39 7.57 -10.97
C CYS A 17 -1.10 6.16 -11.55
N HIS A 18 -0.54 5.25 -10.74
CA HIS A 18 -0.30 3.86 -11.16
C HIS A 18 -1.47 2.93 -10.82
N GLY A 19 -2.52 3.43 -10.17
CA GLY A 19 -3.65 2.60 -9.73
C GLY A 19 -3.19 1.39 -8.91
N ALA A 20 -3.71 0.21 -9.25
CA ALA A 20 -3.34 -1.06 -8.62
C ALA A 20 -2.13 -1.78 -9.26
N ASP A 21 -1.46 -1.17 -10.25
CA ASP A 21 -0.19 -1.68 -10.74
C ASP A 21 0.94 -1.24 -9.80
N ASN A 22 1.32 -2.14 -8.89
CA ASN A 22 2.33 -1.89 -7.87
C ASN A 22 3.77 -2.16 -8.37
N SER A 23 3.99 -2.45 -9.66
CA SER A 23 5.29 -2.89 -10.20
C SER A 23 6.43 -1.92 -9.90
N ALA A 24 6.24 -0.61 -10.15
CA ALA A 24 7.25 0.41 -9.89
C ALA A 24 7.58 0.56 -8.39
N MET A 25 6.57 0.45 -7.51
CA MET A 25 6.78 0.48 -6.07
C MET A 25 7.55 -0.76 -5.59
N VAL A 26 7.18 -1.94 -6.11
CA VAL A 26 7.87 -3.20 -5.81
C VAL A 26 9.33 -3.16 -6.24
N ASP A 27 9.61 -2.69 -7.47
CA ASP A 27 10.97 -2.54 -7.97
C ASP A 27 11.82 -1.65 -7.04
N ALA A 28 11.28 -0.49 -6.64
CA ALA A 28 11.96 0.42 -5.72
C ALA A 28 12.18 -0.18 -4.32
N VAL A 29 11.24 -0.98 -3.82
CA VAL A 29 11.40 -1.69 -2.53
C VAL A 29 12.50 -2.74 -2.63
N GLN A 30 12.55 -3.53 -3.70
CA GLN A 30 13.57 -4.56 -3.90
C GLN A 30 14.96 -3.94 -4.08
N ALA A 31 15.06 -2.87 -4.87
CA ALA A 31 16.31 -2.10 -5.06
C ALA A 31 16.84 -1.45 -3.77
N SER A 32 16.02 -1.34 -2.72
CA SER A 32 16.43 -0.72 -1.45
C SER A 32 17.42 -1.55 -0.64
N GLY A 33 17.61 -2.84 -0.96
CA GLY A 33 18.45 -3.76 -0.20
C GLY A 33 17.91 -4.01 1.21
N GLY A 34 16.59 -4.17 1.34
CA GLY A 34 15.91 -4.41 2.62
C GLY A 34 15.71 -3.17 3.50
N ARG A 35 16.15 -1.99 3.05
CA ARG A 35 16.01 -0.71 3.78
C ARG A 35 14.68 -0.01 3.55
N ALA A 36 13.82 -0.55 2.68
CA ALA A 36 12.47 -0.07 2.47
C ALA A 36 11.40 -1.15 2.64
N ARG A 37 10.17 -0.70 2.89
CA ARG A 37 8.95 -1.51 2.80
C ARG A 37 7.92 -0.79 1.94
N GLY A 38 7.01 -1.57 1.36
CA GLY A 38 5.96 -1.06 0.46
C GLY A 38 4.60 -0.93 1.13
N VAL A 39 3.79 0.01 0.65
CA VAL A 39 2.34 0.05 0.87
C VAL A 39 1.65 0.04 -0.50
N ALA A 40 0.92 -1.03 -0.77
CA ALA A 40 0.29 -1.27 -2.07
C ALA A 40 -1.10 -0.62 -2.19
N THR A 41 -1.57 -0.45 -3.41
CA THR A 41 -3.01 -0.32 -3.72
C THR A 41 -3.47 -1.62 -4.34
N VAL A 42 -4.53 -2.21 -3.80
CA VAL A 42 -5.10 -3.48 -4.29
C VAL A 42 -6.57 -3.29 -4.64
N ARG A 43 -7.06 -4.13 -5.56
CA ARG A 43 -8.50 -4.19 -5.89
C ARG A 43 -9.20 -5.23 -5.00
N PRO A 44 -10.54 -5.15 -4.83
CA PRO A 44 -11.29 -6.10 -4.00
C PRO A 44 -11.12 -7.58 -4.42
N ASP A 45 -10.93 -7.81 -5.72
CA ASP A 45 -10.69 -9.11 -6.34
C ASP A 45 -9.24 -9.63 -6.18
N VAL A 46 -8.37 -8.92 -5.46
CA VAL A 46 -7.00 -9.37 -5.18
C VAL A 46 -6.99 -10.78 -4.59
N THR A 47 -6.14 -11.64 -5.14
CA THR A 47 -6.01 -13.04 -4.74
C THR A 47 -5.00 -13.20 -3.62
N ASP A 48 -5.12 -14.28 -2.84
CA ASP A 48 -4.14 -14.63 -1.81
C ASP A 48 -2.74 -14.84 -2.39
N ALA A 49 -2.66 -15.36 -3.62
CA ALA A 49 -1.40 -15.55 -4.33
C ALA A 49 -0.73 -14.20 -4.62
N GLU A 50 -1.49 -13.20 -5.06
CA GLU A 50 -0.96 -11.86 -5.29
C GLU A 50 -0.54 -11.18 -3.99
N LEU A 51 -1.32 -11.33 -2.91
CA LEU A 51 -0.95 -10.79 -1.60
C LEU A 51 0.34 -11.41 -1.07
N ARG A 52 0.54 -12.73 -1.25
CA ARG A 52 1.80 -13.41 -0.91
C ARG A 52 2.96 -12.91 -1.76
N ARG A 53 2.78 -12.75 -3.07
CA ARG A 53 3.80 -12.18 -3.96
C ARG A 53 4.24 -10.80 -3.50
N LEU A 54 3.28 -9.95 -3.12
CA LEU A 54 3.56 -8.62 -2.59
C LEU A 54 4.25 -8.68 -1.22
N ASP A 55 3.89 -9.63 -0.35
CA ASP A 55 4.57 -9.83 0.93
C ASP A 55 6.03 -10.24 0.75
N GLU A 56 6.30 -11.20 -0.12
CA GLU A 56 7.65 -11.64 -0.48
C GLU A 56 8.47 -10.49 -1.07
N ALA A 57 7.84 -9.60 -1.85
CA ALA A 57 8.45 -8.39 -2.39
C ALA A 57 8.74 -7.30 -1.34
N GLY A 58 8.25 -7.44 -0.10
CA GLY A 58 8.48 -6.49 0.99
C GLY A 58 7.36 -5.47 1.23
N VAL A 59 6.17 -5.70 0.67
CA VAL A 59 4.96 -4.90 0.99
C VAL A 59 4.43 -5.31 2.36
N ARG A 60 4.05 -4.35 3.21
CA ARG A 60 3.55 -4.61 4.58
C ARG A 60 2.27 -3.87 4.92
N GLY A 61 1.60 -3.34 3.91
CA GLY A 61 0.33 -2.65 4.08
C GLY A 61 -0.35 -2.29 2.78
N VAL A 62 -1.59 -1.83 2.90
CA VAL A 62 -2.40 -1.30 1.80
C VAL A 62 -2.85 0.12 2.10
N ARG A 63 -3.05 0.92 1.05
CA ARG A 63 -3.55 2.29 1.16
C ARG A 63 -4.98 2.39 0.63
N PHE A 64 -5.83 3.05 1.41
CA PHE A 64 -7.16 3.50 1.00
C PHE A 64 -7.22 5.02 1.01
N ASN A 65 -7.80 5.58 -0.04
CA ASN A 65 -8.02 7.00 -0.20
C ASN A 65 -9.52 7.28 -0.15
N PHE A 66 -9.94 8.17 0.74
CA PHE A 66 -11.33 8.56 0.95
C PHE A 66 -11.62 10.00 0.51
N LEU A 67 -10.67 10.67 -0.16
CA LEU A 67 -10.92 12.00 -0.71
C LEU A 67 -11.90 11.88 -1.87
N LYS A 68 -13.07 12.52 -1.75
CA LYS A 68 -14.14 12.50 -2.77
C LYS A 68 -13.67 12.93 -4.16
N ARG A 69 -12.64 13.78 -4.24
CA ARG A 69 -12.03 14.22 -5.51
C ARG A 69 -11.14 13.15 -6.17
N LEU A 70 -10.75 12.10 -5.44
CA LEU A 70 -9.86 11.04 -5.89
C LEU A 70 -10.55 9.67 -6.00
N VAL A 71 -11.71 9.46 -5.36
CA VAL A 71 -12.49 8.21 -5.41
C VAL A 71 -14.00 8.48 -5.47
N SER A 72 -14.74 7.71 -6.29
CA SER A 72 -16.18 7.92 -6.56
C SER A 72 -17.14 7.27 -5.56
N ALA A 73 -16.68 6.31 -4.77
CA ALA A 73 -17.48 5.62 -3.76
C ALA A 73 -16.64 5.44 -2.49
N ALA A 74 -17.25 5.59 -1.32
CA ALA A 74 -16.59 5.30 -0.06
C ALA A 74 -16.39 3.78 0.03
N PRO A 75 -15.15 3.26 -0.03
CA PRO A 75 -14.88 1.83 -0.11
C PRO A 75 -14.95 1.18 1.28
N GLN A 76 -16.01 1.42 2.06
CA GLN A 76 -16.09 0.87 3.43
C GLN A 76 -16.18 -0.67 3.42
N ASP A 77 -17.01 -1.24 2.55
CA ASP A 77 -17.14 -2.70 2.42
C ASP A 77 -15.85 -3.32 1.85
N ASP A 78 -15.25 -2.65 0.85
CA ASP A 78 -13.96 -3.05 0.27
C ASP A 78 -12.83 -2.99 1.32
N LEU A 79 -12.82 -1.94 2.16
CA LEU A 79 -11.87 -1.79 3.26
C LEU A 79 -11.98 -2.98 4.22
N ALA A 80 -13.19 -3.31 4.67
CA ALA A 80 -13.39 -4.43 5.60
C ALA A 80 -12.98 -5.77 4.98
N ALA A 81 -13.32 -6.01 3.71
CA ALA A 81 -12.94 -7.22 2.99
C ALA A 81 -11.43 -7.36 2.83
N ILE A 82 -10.75 -6.29 2.41
CA ILE A 82 -9.29 -6.28 2.26
C ILE A 82 -8.60 -6.38 3.62
N ALA A 83 -9.08 -5.69 4.65
CA ALA A 83 -8.52 -5.78 6.01
C ALA A 83 -8.53 -7.23 6.51
N LYS A 84 -9.61 -7.97 6.25
CA LYS A 84 -9.70 -9.40 6.59
C LYS A 84 -8.68 -10.26 5.82
N LYS A 85 -8.47 -9.98 4.53
CA LYS A 85 -7.51 -10.73 3.69
C LYS A 85 -6.05 -10.50 4.11
N ILE A 86 -5.71 -9.28 4.52
CA ILE A 86 -4.32 -8.93 4.86
C ILE A 86 -3.96 -9.20 6.33
N ALA A 87 -4.95 -9.36 7.22
CA ALA A 87 -4.71 -9.59 8.65
C ALA A 87 -3.80 -10.82 8.94
N PRO A 88 -3.95 -11.98 8.26
CA PRO A 88 -3.04 -13.11 8.44
C PRO A 88 -1.58 -12.83 8.04
N LEU A 89 -1.33 -11.81 7.22
CA LEU A 89 0.02 -11.39 6.82
C LEU A 89 0.65 -10.40 7.82
N GLY A 90 -0.10 -9.95 8.83
CA GLY A 90 0.35 -8.92 9.78
C GLY A 90 0.48 -7.53 9.15
N TRP A 91 -0.20 -7.28 8.04
CA TRP A 91 -0.16 -6.00 7.34
C TRP A 91 -1.04 -4.93 8.01
N HIS A 92 -0.70 -3.67 7.76
CA HIS A 92 -1.48 -2.51 8.23
C HIS A 92 -2.27 -1.83 7.09
N VAL A 93 -3.22 -0.98 7.47
CA VAL A 93 -3.98 -0.15 6.54
C VAL A 93 -3.62 1.32 6.74
N VAL A 94 -3.25 2.01 5.65
CA VAL A 94 -3.09 3.46 5.60
C VAL A 94 -4.39 4.08 5.10
N ILE A 95 -5.03 4.90 5.93
CA ILE A 95 -6.25 5.63 5.58
C ILE A 95 -5.88 7.09 5.31
N TYR A 96 -6.22 7.57 4.12
CA TYR A 96 -6.09 8.98 3.77
C TYR A 96 -7.48 9.60 3.60
N PHE A 97 -7.80 10.56 4.46
CA PHE A 97 -9.08 11.26 4.51
C PHE A 97 -8.87 12.75 4.82
N GLU A 98 -9.88 13.57 4.55
CA GLU A 98 -9.95 14.97 4.99
C GLU A 98 -10.61 15.02 6.38
N GLY A 99 -10.00 15.73 7.32
CA GLY A 99 -10.62 16.00 8.62
C GLY A 99 -11.87 16.87 8.47
N ALA A 100 -12.80 16.77 9.43
CA ALA A 100 -13.84 17.79 9.55
C ALA A 100 -13.20 19.08 10.06
N ASP A 101 -13.54 20.20 9.44
CA ASP A 101 -13.19 21.54 9.94
C ASP A 101 -13.73 21.77 11.36
#